data_AF-A0A6B0STR0-F1
#
_entry.id   AF-A0A6B0STR0-F1
#
_cell.length_a   1.000
_cell.length_b   1.000
_cell.length_c   1.000
_cell.angle_alpha   90.00
_cell.angle_beta   90.00
_cell.angle_gamma   90.00
#
_symmetry.space_group_name_H-M   'P 1'
#
loop_
_entity.id
_entity.type
_entity.pdbx_description
1 polymer ?
#
loop_
_entity_poly.entity_id
_entity_poly.type
_entity_poly.pdbx_seq_one_letter_code
_entity_poly.pdbx_strand_id
1 'polypeptide(L)'
;MATTHVLAGVVVGLGTLALVPEAGPVVLAGALGGLAPDLDLLGDHRKDLHFPGYGSAAAAVAVLVAAAAPSPATLSVATFLVAAAVHAVSDVVGGDLTLRPWEATGDRAVYEHVRGRWHRPRRWIRYDGAPEDFLVGVALALPALATLDGPARWGIAGVLVVSAGYALVRRSLVDAGERLVAAAPDPVLAAVPETLIEDLR
;
A
#
# COMPACT_ATOMS: atom_id res chain seq x y z
N MET A 1 5.27 0.76 2.63
CA MET A 1 4.29 0.47 3.71
C MET A 1 2.90 0.85 3.29
N ALA A 2 1.91 0.14 3.79
CA ALA A 2 0.49 0.41 3.50
C ALA A 2 0.15 1.91 3.64
N THR A 3 0.69 2.57 4.67
CA THR A 3 0.52 4.01 4.88
C THR A 3 1.15 4.86 3.79
N THR A 4 2.31 4.49 3.23
CA THR A 4 2.91 5.15 2.06
C THR A 4 2.01 5.05 0.84
N HIS A 5 1.42 3.88 0.58
CA HIS A 5 0.51 3.68 -0.56
C HIS A 5 -0.81 4.46 -0.37
N VAL A 6 -1.35 4.50 0.85
CA VAL A 6 -2.48 5.38 1.22
C VAL A 6 -2.15 6.84 0.94
N LEU A 7 -0.99 7.34 1.37
CA LEU A 7 -0.58 8.73 1.15
C LEU A 7 -0.35 9.02 -0.34
N ALA A 8 0.23 8.10 -1.10
CA ALA A 8 0.33 8.22 -2.55
C ALA A 8 -1.05 8.34 -3.21
N GLY A 9 -2.01 7.50 -2.78
CA GLY A 9 -3.40 7.56 -3.23
C GLY A 9 -4.10 8.87 -2.88
N VAL A 10 -3.86 9.41 -1.68
CA VAL A 10 -4.32 10.76 -1.30
C VAL A 10 -3.78 11.81 -2.26
N VAL A 11 -2.48 11.79 -2.58
CA VAL A 11 -1.87 12.74 -3.54
C VAL A 11 -2.52 12.63 -4.92
N VAL A 12 -2.82 11.43 -5.41
CA VAL A 12 -3.57 11.23 -6.67
C VAL A 12 -4.92 11.93 -6.59
N GLY A 13 -5.67 11.74 -5.49
CA GLY A 13 -6.97 12.40 -5.29
C GLY A 13 -6.89 13.92 -5.13
N LEU A 14 -5.82 14.45 -4.52
CA LEU A 14 -5.61 15.90 -4.46
C LEU A 14 -5.39 16.50 -5.86
N GLY A 15 -4.81 15.74 -6.79
CA GLY A 15 -4.64 16.15 -8.18
C GLY A 15 -5.97 16.47 -8.90
N THR A 16 -7.10 16.00 -8.38
CA THR A 16 -8.43 16.25 -8.97
C THR A 16 -9.19 17.40 -8.32
N LEU A 17 -8.60 18.12 -7.34
CA LEU A 17 -9.26 19.22 -6.61
C LEU A 17 -9.83 20.31 -7.54
N ALA A 18 -9.18 20.56 -8.67
CA ALA A 18 -9.61 21.57 -9.64
C ALA A 18 -10.76 21.10 -10.57
N LEU A 19 -11.11 19.82 -10.55
CA LEU A 19 -12.04 19.21 -11.51
C LEU A 19 -13.48 19.11 -10.99
N VAL A 20 -13.68 19.14 -9.67
CA VAL A 20 -15.00 19.04 -9.04
C VAL A 20 -15.13 19.93 -7.81
N PRO A 21 -16.34 20.45 -7.53
CA PRO A 21 -16.60 21.26 -6.35
C PRO A 21 -16.48 20.47 -5.04
N GLU A 22 -16.71 19.15 -5.06
CA GLU A 22 -16.63 18.27 -3.89
C GLU A 22 -15.51 17.23 -4.05
N ALA A 23 -14.29 17.60 -3.68
CA ALA A 23 -13.14 16.71 -3.83
C ALA A 23 -12.96 15.69 -2.69
N GLY A 24 -13.67 15.86 -1.56
CA GLY A 24 -13.56 14.97 -0.39
C GLY A 24 -13.75 13.48 -0.72
N PRO A 25 -14.84 13.10 -1.42
CA PRO A 25 -15.05 11.72 -1.85
C PRO A 25 -13.94 11.18 -2.77
N VAL A 26 -13.39 12.03 -3.65
CA VAL A 26 -12.33 11.62 -4.59
C VAL A 26 -11.01 11.38 -3.86
N VAL A 27 -10.66 12.25 -2.90
CA VAL A 27 -9.47 12.07 -2.03
C VAL A 27 -9.60 10.79 -1.19
N LEU A 28 -10.77 10.54 -0.62
CA LEU A 28 -11.05 9.30 0.12
C LEU A 28 -10.92 8.08 -0.80
N ALA A 29 -11.46 8.14 -2.02
CA ALA A 29 -11.33 7.06 -3.00
C ALA A 29 -9.86 6.79 -3.36
N GLY A 30 -9.03 7.82 -3.45
CA GLY A 30 -7.59 7.68 -3.63
C GLY A 30 -6.92 6.98 -2.45
N ALA A 31 -7.21 7.40 -1.22
CA ALA A 31 -6.70 6.75 -0.01
C ALA A 31 -7.08 5.26 0.04
N LEU A 32 -8.35 4.94 -0.25
CA LEU A 32 -8.86 3.57 -0.28
C LEU A 32 -8.24 2.76 -1.43
N GLY A 33 -8.05 3.35 -2.60
CA GLY A 33 -7.39 2.69 -3.73
C GLY A 33 -5.92 2.40 -3.43
N GLY A 34 -5.25 3.31 -2.73
CA GLY A 34 -3.89 3.08 -2.22
C GLY A 34 -3.81 1.97 -1.17
N LEU A 35 -4.87 1.72 -0.40
CA LEU A 35 -4.92 0.64 0.59
C LEU A 35 -5.33 -0.71 -0.01
N ALA A 36 -6.23 -0.69 -0.99
CA ALA A 36 -6.98 -1.88 -1.42
C ALA A 36 -6.12 -3.08 -1.84
N PRO A 37 -4.98 -2.93 -2.56
CA PRO A 37 -4.13 -4.07 -2.89
C PRO A 37 -3.63 -4.85 -1.67
N ASP A 38 -3.26 -4.17 -0.57
CA ASP A 38 -2.76 -4.80 0.67
C ASP A 38 -3.82 -5.61 1.43
N LEU A 39 -5.09 -5.56 1.02
CA LEU A 39 -6.11 -6.41 1.63
C LEU A 39 -5.91 -7.91 1.31
N ASP A 40 -4.95 -8.25 0.44
CA ASP A 40 -4.51 -9.63 0.17
C ASP A 40 -3.43 -10.16 1.13
N LEU A 41 -3.10 -9.44 2.21
CA LEU A 41 -2.13 -9.88 3.22
C LEU A 41 -2.45 -11.24 3.87
N LEU A 42 -3.73 -11.66 3.87
CA LEU A 42 -4.16 -12.98 4.37
C LEU A 42 -4.20 -14.07 3.28
N GLY A 43 -3.91 -13.70 2.03
CA GLY A 43 -3.84 -14.58 0.85
C GLY A 43 -2.44 -14.62 0.25
N ASP A 44 -2.34 -14.77 -1.08
CA ASP A 44 -1.07 -14.67 -1.81
C ASP A 44 -0.74 -13.19 -2.01
N HIS A 45 -0.13 -12.60 -0.98
CA HIS A 45 0.18 -11.16 -0.94
C HIS A 45 1.04 -10.74 -2.14
N ARG A 46 0.71 -9.58 -2.72
CA ARG A 46 1.29 -9.06 -3.97
C ARG A 46 1.01 -9.90 -5.21
N LYS A 47 -0.07 -10.66 -5.16
CA LYS A 47 -0.61 -11.41 -6.30
C LYS A 47 -2.13 -11.37 -6.33
N ASP A 48 -2.84 -11.64 -5.24
CA ASP A 48 -4.30 -11.81 -5.34
C ASP A 48 -5.05 -10.50 -5.59
N LEU A 49 -4.57 -9.36 -5.08
CA LEU A 49 -5.18 -8.04 -5.31
C LEU A 49 -4.23 -7.02 -5.96
N HIS A 50 -2.96 -7.40 -6.14
CA HIS A 50 -1.96 -6.56 -6.79
C HIS A 50 -1.89 -6.85 -8.28
N PHE A 51 -2.53 -5.98 -9.08
CA PHE A 51 -2.61 -6.12 -10.52
C PHE A 51 -1.78 -5.05 -11.26
N PRO A 52 -0.45 -5.15 -11.33
CA PRO A 52 0.38 -4.11 -11.97
C PRO A 52 0.07 -3.93 -13.47
N GLY A 53 -0.19 -5.02 -14.21
CA GLY A 53 -0.59 -4.96 -15.62
C GLY A 53 -2.08 -4.65 -15.81
N TYR A 54 -2.95 -5.57 -15.39
CA TYR A 54 -4.41 -5.44 -15.59
C TYR A 54 -5.01 -4.23 -14.86
N GLY A 55 -4.54 -3.92 -13.64
CA GLY A 55 -4.98 -2.75 -12.89
C GLY A 55 -4.58 -1.44 -13.57
N SER A 56 -3.36 -1.37 -14.15
CA SER A 56 -2.96 -0.20 -14.95
C SER A 56 -3.83 0.00 -16.19
N ALA A 57 -4.21 -1.08 -16.88
CA ALA A 57 -5.13 -1.01 -18.02
C ALA A 57 -6.53 -0.54 -17.59
N ALA A 58 -7.05 -1.08 -16.49
CA ALA A 58 -8.34 -0.66 -15.92
C ALA A 58 -8.32 0.82 -15.49
N ALA A 59 -7.24 1.27 -14.86
CA ALA A 59 -7.03 2.65 -14.48
C ALA A 59 -7.03 3.58 -15.71
N ALA A 60 -6.34 3.19 -16.80
CA ALA A 60 -6.34 3.97 -18.03
C ALA A 60 -7.76 4.12 -18.62
N VAL A 61 -8.54 3.03 -18.67
CA VAL A 61 -9.95 3.07 -19.13
C VAL A 61 -10.79 3.98 -18.23
N ALA A 62 -10.64 3.87 -16.90
CA ALA A 62 -11.40 4.69 -15.97
C ALA A 62 -11.07 6.18 -16.09
N VAL A 63 -9.80 6.54 -16.32
CA VAL A 63 -9.38 7.91 -16.61
C VAL A 63 -10.03 8.44 -17.89
N LEU A 64 -10.10 7.64 -18.96
CA LEU A 64 -10.77 8.03 -20.21
C LEU A 64 -12.27 8.26 -19.98
N VAL A 65 -12.93 7.41 -19.19
CA VAL A 65 -14.35 7.58 -18.83
C VAL A 65 -14.56 8.86 -18.01
N ALA A 66 -13.72 9.12 -17.02
CA ALA A 66 -13.80 10.33 -16.20
C ALA A 66 -13.54 11.61 -17.03
N ALA A 67 -12.66 11.54 -18.02
CA ALA A 67 -12.42 12.65 -18.95
C ALA A 67 -13.61 12.91 -19.88
N ALA A 68 -14.29 11.86 -20.36
CA ALA A 68 -15.45 11.99 -21.24
C ALA A 68 -16.72 12.45 -20.50
N ALA A 69 -16.87 12.06 -19.23
CA ALA A 69 -18.04 12.38 -18.40
C ALA A 69 -17.60 12.71 -16.96
N PRO A 70 -17.08 13.92 -16.71
CA PRO A 70 -16.55 14.29 -15.40
C PRO A 70 -17.68 14.42 -14.37
N SER A 71 -17.58 13.65 -13.30
CA SER A 71 -18.49 13.66 -12.16
C SER A 71 -17.74 13.21 -10.90
N PRO A 72 -18.24 13.50 -9.69
CA PRO A 72 -17.64 12.97 -8.47
C PRO A 72 -17.52 11.43 -8.48
N ALA A 73 -18.48 10.73 -9.08
CA ALA A 73 -18.46 9.27 -9.17
C ALA A 73 -17.39 8.75 -10.14
N THR A 74 -17.34 9.26 -11.37
CA THR A 74 -16.36 8.83 -12.39
C THR A 74 -14.93 9.18 -11.97
N LEU A 75 -14.72 10.34 -11.34
CA LEU A 75 -13.42 10.72 -10.78
C LEU A 75 -13.04 9.85 -9.58
N SER A 76 -13.96 9.52 -8.67
CA SER A 76 -13.66 8.64 -7.53
C SER A 76 -13.24 7.25 -8.00
N VAL A 77 -13.95 6.67 -8.97
CA VAL A 77 -13.60 5.37 -9.56
C VAL A 77 -12.23 5.43 -10.24
N ALA A 78 -11.99 6.46 -11.07
CA ALA A 78 -10.70 6.63 -11.74
C ALA A 78 -9.56 6.80 -10.73
N THR A 79 -9.72 7.66 -9.74
CA THR A 79 -8.72 7.91 -8.68
C THR A 79 -8.44 6.66 -7.86
N PHE A 80 -9.46 5.90 -7.47
CA PHE A 80 -9.29 4.63 -6.77
C PHE A 80 -8.45 3.64 -7.60
N LEU A 81 -8.81 3.45 -8.87
CA LEU A 81 -8.11 2.51 -9.75
C LEU A 81 -6.68 2.96 -10.07
N VAL A 82 -6.45 4.26 -10.25
CA VAL A 82 -5.11 4.83 -10.44
C VAL A 82 -4.28 4.61 -9.18
N ALA A 83 -4.81 4.89 -7.99
CA ALA A 83 -4.08 4.68 -6.75
C ALA A 83 -3.74 3.19 -6.53
N ALA A 84 -4.67 2.28 -6.80
CA ALA A 84 -4.43 0.83 -6.72
C ALA A 84 -3.38 0.34 -7.74
N ALA A 85 -3.42 0.87 -8.97
CA ALA A 85 -2.41 0.57 -9.99
C ALA A 85 -1.03 1.11 -9.60
N VAL A 86 -0.95 2.35 -9.09
CA VAL A 86 0.29 2.97 -8.61
C VAL A 86 0.88 2.16 -7.47
N HIS A 87 0.07 1.72 -6.51
CA HIS A 87 0.49 0.80 -5.45
C HIS A 87 1.13 -0.46 -6.04
N ALA A 88 0.38 -1.24 -6.81
CA ALA A 88 0.86 -2.52 -7.34
C ALA A 88 2.12 -2.38 -8.21
N VAL A 89 2.24 -1.29 -8.99
CA VAL A 89 3.45 -1.01 -9.78
C VAL A 89 4.62 -0.60 -8.88
N SER A 90 4.37 0.18 -7.84
CA SER A 90 5.40 0.67 -6.93
C SER A 90 6.07 -0.45 -6.13
N ASP A 91 5.42 -1.60 -5.93
CA ASP A 91 6.06 -2.74 -5.26
C ASP A 91 7.30 -3.27 -5.98
N VAL A 92 7.40 -3.08 -7.30
CA VAL A 92 8.61 -3.43 -8.07
C VAL A 92 9.83 -2.66 -7.56
N VAL A 93 9.66 -1.43 -7.07
CA VAL A 93 10.77 -0.60 -6.59
C VAL A 93 11.07 -0.79 -5.09
N GLY A 94 10.23 -1.55 -4.37
CA GLY A 94 10.40 -1.88 -2.97
C GLY A 94 11.25 -3.13 -2.70
N GLY A 95 11.07 -3.67 -1.49
CA GLY A 95 11.69 -4.92 -1.02
C GLY A 95 10.97 -6.18 -1.51
N ASP A 96 11.53 -7.33 -1.16
CA ASP A 96 10.93 -8.65 -1.44
C ASP A 96 9.86 -9.05 -0.40
N LEU A 97 9.23 -10.20 -0.65
CA LEU A 97 8.15 -10.78 0.15
C LEU A 97 8.59 -11.59 1.39
N THR A 98 9.89 -11.70 1.67
CA THR A 98 10.33 -12.47 2.86
C THR A 98 9.92 -11.77 4.14
N LEU A 99 9.82 -12.53 5.24
CA LEU A 99 9.56 -11.99 6.58
C LEU A 99 10.58 -10.91 6.99
N ARG A 100 11.84 -11.09 6.59
CA ARG A 100 12.99 -10.23 6.88
C ARG A 100 13.50 -9.55 5.59
N PRO A 101 12.72 -8.65 4.97
CA PRO A 101 13.06 -8.07 3.66
C PRO A 101 14.33 -7.22 3.67
N TRP A 102 14.80 -6.80 4.86
CA TRP A 102 16.08 -6.09 5.04
C TRP A 102 17.32 -6.96 4.86
N GLU A 103 17.18 -8.29 4.83
CA GLU A 103 18.27 -9.23 4.54
C GLU A 103 18.47 -9.44 3.04
N ALA A 104 17.48 -9.04 2.24
CA ALA A 104 17.53 -9.02 0.78
C ALA A 104 17.80 -10.38 0.12
N THR A 105 17.24 -11.46 0.69
CA THR A 105 17.43 -12.83 0.21
C THR A 105 16.39 -13.25 -0.83
N GLY A 106 15.20 -12.62 -0.86
CA GLY A 106 14.14 -12.92 -1.81
C GLY A 106 14.32 -12.29 -3.20
N ASP A 107 13.69 -12.88 -4.21
CA ASP A 107 13.70 -12.39 -5.60
C ASP A 107 12.30 -12.08 -6.15
N ARG A 108 11.26 -12.15 -5.32
CA ARG A 108 9.86 -11.85 -5.68
C ARG A 108 9.44 -10.50 -5.10
N ALA A 109 8.97 -9.61 -5.96
CA ALA A 109 8.39 -8.32 -5.60
C ALA A 109 6.86 -8.32 -5.75
N VAL A 110 6.36 -8.35 -6.99
CA VAL A 110 4.92 -8.35 -7.31
C VAL A 110 4.68 -9.25 -8.52
N TYR A 111 3.53 -9.94 -8.54
CA TYR A 111 3.19 -10.87 -9.61
C TYR A 111 2.54 -10.16 -10.81
N GLU A 112 3.05 -10.41 -12.02
CA GLU A 112 2.49 -9.91 -13.26
C GLU A 112 1.64 -10.98 -13.95
N HIS A 113 0.33 -10.83 -13.82
CA HIS A 113 -0.68 -11.73 -14.35
C HIS A 113 -0.71 -11.78 -15.88
N VAL A 114 -0.38 -10.69 -16.57
CA VAL A 114 -0.34 -10.66 -18.04
C VAL A 114 0.71 -11.62 -18.59
N ARG A 115 1.82 -11.82 -17.86
CA ARG A 115 2.96 -12.64 -18.30
C ARG A 115 3.18 -13.89 -17.44
N GLY A 116 2.34 -14.11 -16.43
CA GLY A 116 2.40 -15.25 -15.52
C GLY A 116 3.72 -15.37 -14.77
N ARG A 117 4.31 -14.26 -14.31
CA ARG A 117 5.63 -14.30 -13.64
C ARG A 117 5.79 -13.22 -12.56
N TRP A 118 6.67 -13.47 -11.62
CA TRP A 118 7.10 -12.49 -10.63
C TRP A 118 8.05 -11.45 -11.24
N HIS A 119 7.87 -10.19 -10.85
CA HIS A 119 8.90 -9.17 -10.99
C HIS A 119 9.93 -9.29 -9.86
N ARG A 120 11.19 -8.99 -10.18
CA ARG A 120 12.25 -8.90 -9.19
C ARG A 120 12.23 -7.56 -8.46
N PRO A 121 12.52 -7.52 -7.15
CA PRO A 121 12.60 -6.29 -6.37
C PRO A 121 13.81 -5.47 -6.83
N ARG A 122 13.59 -4.17 -7.10
CA ARG A 122 14.68 -3.24 -7.44
C ARG A 122 15.32 -2.62 -6.22
N ARG A 123 14.64 -2.65 -5.06
CA ARG A 123 15.17 -2.18 -3.76
C ARG A 123 15.66 -0.73 -3.76
N TRP A 124 14.96 0.15 -4.50
CA TRP A 124 15.21 1.59 -4.39
C TRP A 124 14.79 2.08 -3.00
N ILE A 125 13.67 1.53 -2.50
CA ILE A 125 13.32 1.50 -1.09
C ILE A 125 13.69 0.10 -0.59
N ARG A 126 14.58 0.01 0.40
CA ARG A 126 15.20 -1.28 0.76
C ARG A 126 14.17 -2.30 1.23
N TYR A 127 13.21 -1.85 2.01
CA TYR A 127 12.12 -2.66 2.53
C TYR A 127 10.99 -1.78 3.07
N ASP A 128 9.85 -2.42 3.26
CA ASP A 128 8.68 -1.86 3.90
C ASP A 128 8.94 -1.44 5.35
N GLY A 129 8.74 -0.15 5.69
CA GLY A 129 9.07 0.37 7.02
C GLY A 129 10.54 0.78 7.19
N ALA A 130 11.34 0.81 6.12
CA ALA A 130 12.67 1.41 6.17
C ALA A 130 12.61 2.93 6.43
N PRO A 131 13.66 3.56 6.97
CA PRO A 131 13.68 5.02 7.17
C PRO A 131 13.37 5.81 5.90
N GLU A 132 13.87 5.38 4.74
CA GLU A 132 13.57 6.02 3.46
C GLU A 132 12.12 5.82 2.99
N ASP A 133 11.47 4.70 3.33
CA ASP A 133 10.02 4.50 3.07
C ASP A 133 9.21 5.52 3.87
N PHE A 134 9.56 5.72 5.15
CA PHE A 134 8.95 6.75 6.00
C PHE A 134 9.17 8.15 5.42
N LEU A 135 10.38 8.48 4.95
CA LEU A 135 10.66 9.78 4.34
C LEU A 135 9.85 10.01 3.06
N VAL A 136 9.64 8.98 2.25
CA VAL A 136 8.72 9.05 1.09
C VAL A 136 7.29 9.32 1.57
N GLY A 137 6.82 8.61 2.60
CA GLY A 137 5.52 8.88 3.23
C GLY A 137 5.39 10.33 3.70
N VAL A 138 6.39 10.87 4.39
CA VAL A 138 6.42 12.28 4.81
C VAL A 138 6.32 13.21 3.61
N ALA A 139 7.10 12.97 2.56
CA ALA A 139 7.07 13.80 1.35
C ALA A 139 5.68 13.80 0.67
N LEU A 140 5.02 12.64 0.61
CA LEU A 140 3.67 12.50 0.07
C LEU A 140 2.59 13.13 0.98
N ALA A 141 2.83 13.18 2.29
CA ALA A 141 1.90 13.83 3.22
C ALA A 141 1.96 15.36 3.17
N LEU A 142 3.07 15.96 2.74
CA LEU A 142 3.23 17.43 2.72
C LEU A 142 2.16 18.14 1.88
N PRO A 143 1.86 17.75 0.62
CA PRO A 143 0.76 18.34 -0.13
C PRO A 143 -0.57 18.22 0.62
N ALA A 144 -0.90 17.04 1.15
CA ALA A 144 -2.14 16.79 1.88
C ALA A 144 -2.28 17.67 3.13
N LEU A 145 -1.21 17.84 3.91
CA LEU A 145 -1.20 18.69 5.10
C LEU A 145 -1.28 20.19 4.77
N ALA A 146 -0.87 20.59 3.56
CA ALA A 146 -0.95 21.96 3.08
C ALA A 146 -2.31 22.32 2.48
N THR A 147 -3.04 21.32 1.94
CA THR A 147 -4.32 21.55 1.25
C THR A 147 -5.56 21.17 2.05
N LEU A 148 -5.46 20.18 2.94
CA LEU A 148 -6.60 19.66 3.70
C LEU A 148 -6.70 20.34 5.06
N ASP A 149 -7.94 20.49 5.54
CA ASP A 149 -8.25 21.08 6.83
C ASP A 149 -9.09 20.15 7.72
N GLY A 150 -9.25 20.55 8.98
CA GLY A 150 -10.15 19.89 9.93
C GLY A 150 -9.83 18.39 10.13
N PRO A 151 -10.86 17.52 10.19
CA PRO A 151 -10.67 16.08 10.43
C PRO A 151 -9.76 15.39 9.40
N ALA A 152 -9.80 15.80 8.13
CA ALA A 152 -8.98 15.20 7.09
C ALA A 152 -7.49 15.43 7.33
N ARG A 153 -7.10 16.65 7.74
CA ARG A 153 -5.72 16.97 8.11
C ARG A 153 -5.24 16.16 9.31
N TRP A 154 -6.08 16.01 10.33
CA TRP A 154 -5.77 15.17 11.49
C TRP A 154 -5.64 13.69 11.13
N GLY A 155 -6.45 13.21 10.17
CA GLY A 155 -6.30 11.86 9.60
C GLY A 155 -4.90 11.64 8.99
N ILE A 156 -4.42 12.58 8.19
CA ILE A 156 -3.07 12.51 7.58
C ILE A 156 -1.98 12.54 8.66
N ALA A 157 -2.10 13.39 9.66
CA ALA A 157 -1.18 13.41 10.80
C ALA A 157 -1.18 12.06 11.54
N GLY A 158 -2.35 11.45 11.74
CA GLY A 158 -2.50 10.12 12.33
C GLY A 158 -1.79 9.03 11.51
N VAL A 159 -1.95 9.05 10.18
CA VAL A 159 -1.25 8.12 9.27
C VAL A 159 0.27 8.26 9.40
N LEU A 160 0.80 9.49 9.51
CA LEU A 160 2.23 9.72 9.74
C LEU A 160 2.71 9.18 11.09
N VAL A 161 1.92 9.35 12.16
CA VAL A 161 2.25 8.80 13.48
C VAL A 161 2.32 7.27 13.44
N VAL A 162 1.34 6.63 12.80
CA VAL A 162 1.33 5.16 12.60
C VAL A 162 2.53 4.73 11.76
N SER A 163 2.83 5.44 10.67
CA SER A 163 3.97 5.18 9.79
C SER A 163 5.31 5.29 10.54
N ALA A 164 5.49 6.32 11.35
CA ALA A 164 6.69 6.50 12.17
C ALA A 164 6.83 5.39 13.21
N GLY A 165 5.75 5.07 13.93
CA GLY A 165 5.72 3.98 14.90
C GLY A 165 6.10 2.66 14.25
N TYR A 166 5.46 2.32 13.15
CA TYR A 166 5.75 1.11 12.38
C TYR A 166 7.21 1.05 11.91
N ALA A 167 7.73 2.12 11.31
CA ALA A 167 9.13 2.17 10.85
C ALA A 167 10.13 1.96 12.00
N LEU A 168 9.83 2.48 13.20
CA LEU A 168 10.67 2.31 14.39
C LEU A 168 10.65 0.88 14.92
N VAL A 169 9.49 0.22 14.92
CA VAL A 169 9.33 -1.12 15.54
C VAL A 169 9.37 -2.28 14.56
N ARG A 170 9.37 -2.05 13.24
CA ARG A 170 9.20 -3.08 12.19
C ARG A 170 10.05 -4.33 12.42
N ARG A 171 11.34 -4.17 12.68
CA ARG A 171 12.25 -5.30 12.90
C ARG A 171 11.95 -6.02 14.22
N SER A 172 11.72 -5.26 15.29
CA SER A 172 11.40 -5.81 16.60
C SER A 172 10.07 -6.55 16.63
N LEU A 173 9.10 -6.18 15.79
CA LEU A 173 7.84 -6.91 15.62
C LEU A 173 8.08 -8.32 15.08
N VAL A 174 8.99 -8.47 14.10
CA VAL A 174 9.36 -9.78 13.57
C VAL A 174 10.06 -10.62 14.64
N ASP A 175 11.08 -10.07 15.30
CA ASP A 175 11.79 -10.80 16.37
C ASP A 175 10.87 -11.17 17.55
N ALA A 176 9.86 -10.34 17.84
CA ALA A 176 8.86 -10.65 18.86
C ALA A 176 7.91 -11.76 18.40
N GLY A 177 7.46 -11.73 17.14
CA GLY A 177 6.60 -12.75 16.54
C GLY A 177 7.25 -14.13 16.56
N GLU A 178 8.51 -14.24 16.10
CA GLU A 178 9.28 -15.49 16.12
C GLU A 178 9.41 -16.03 17.55
N ARG A 179 9.75 -15.17 18.52
CA ARG A 179 9.86 -15.57 19.94
C ARG A 179 8.53 -16.04 20.53
N LEU A 180 7.42 -15.39 20.17
CA LEU A 180 6.09 -15.77 20.62
C LEU A 180 5.68 -17.12 20.05
N VAL A 181 5.90 -17.36 18.75
CA VAL A 181 5.61 -18.65 18.10
C VAL A 181 6.48 -19.76 18.69
N ALA A 182 7.77 -19.52 18.91
CA ALA A 182 8.68 -20.49 19.52
C ALA A 182 8.33 -20.84 20.97
N ALA A 183 7.70 -19.92 21.72
CA ALA A 183 7.29 -20.14 23.10
C ALA A 183 5.84 -20.63 23.25
N ALA A 184 5.04 -20.59 22.19
CA ALA A 184 3.62 -20.92 22.24
C ALA A 184 3.39 -22.44 22.33
N PRO A 185 2.50 -22.92 23.21
CA PRO A 185 2.10 -24.33 23.24
C PRO A 185 1.38 -24.78 21.97
N ASP A 186 1.54 -26.05 21.56
CA ASP A 186 0.90 -26.62 20.37
C ASP A 186 -0.62 -26.38 20.28
N PRO A 187 -1.42 -26.47 21.36
CA PRO A 187 -2.85 -26.19 21.28
C PRO A 187 -3.18 -24.75 20.89
N VAL A 188 -2.30 -23.80 21.24
CA VAL A 188 -2.46 -22.38 20.86
C VAL A 188 -2.12 -22.20 19.39
N LEU A 189 -1.02 -22.80 18.92
CA LEU A 189 -0.62 -22.73 17.51
C LEU A 189 -1.65 -23.39 16.60
N ALA A 190 -2.26 -24.50 17.03
CA ALA A 190 -3.32 -25.17 16.28
C ALA A 190 -4.62 -24.35 16.15
N ALA A 191 -4.81 -23.33 16.99
CA ALA A 191 -5.98 -22.43 16.93
C ALA A 191 -5.76 -21.20 16.04
N VAL A 192 -4.52 -20.95 15.61
CA VAL A 192 -4.16 -19.81 14.75
C VAL A 192 -4.08 -20.29 13.30
N PRO A 193 -4.65 -19.55 12.33
CA PRO A 193 -4.47 -19.86 10.91
C PRO A 193 -2.99 -20.01 10.55
N GLU A 194 -2.64 -21.10 9.84
CA GLU A 194 -1.26 -21.41 9.48
C GLU A 194 -0.61 -20.27 8.68
N THR A 195 -1.36 -19.58 7.82
CA THR A 195 -0.92 -18.40 7.04
C THR A 195 -0.41 -17.23 7.90
N LEU A 196 -0.73 -17.18 9.20
CA LEU A 196 -0.25 -16.14 10.11
C LEU A 196 1.03 -16.52 10.85
N ILE A 197 1.41 -17.80 10.85
CA ILE A 197 2.51 -18.32 11.66
C ILE A 197 3.56 -19.08 10.85
N GLU A 198 3.26 -19.46 9.60
CA GLU A 198 4.17 -20.24 8.76
C GLU A 198 5.53 -19.58 8.57
N ASP A 199 5.54 -18.26 8.33
CA ASP A 199 6.78 -17.49 8.14
C ASP A 199 7.56 -17.25 9.45
N LEU A 200 6.91 -17.41 10.61
CA LEU A 200 7.47 -17.12 11.93
C LEU A 200 8.12 -18.35 12.62
N ARG A 201 8.04 -19.53 12.02
CA ARG A 201 8.62 -20.79 12.52
C ARG A 201 10.04 -21.01 12.03
#